data_AF-A0A8H4KYD7-F1
#
_entry.id   AF-A0A8H4KYD7-F1
#
_cell.length_a   1.000
_cell.length_b   1.000
_cell.length_c   1.000
_cell.angle_alpha   90.00
_cell.angle_beta   90.00
_cell.angle_gamma   90.00
#
_symmetry.space_group_name_H-M   'P 1'
#
loop_
_entity.id
_entity.type
_entity.pdbx_description
1 polymer ?
#
loop_
_entity_poly.entity_id
_entity_poly.type
_entity_poly.pdbx_seq_one_letter_code
_entity_poly.pdbx_strand_id
1 'polypeptide(L)'
;MAKSALERILFNNLPQASVFEKLCFCFFIDGLDEYQESRGKGHVYLVRMLSDWTTNSQGRLKVVISSRDYNVFLNSFSEDYRLQFHNLTWFDMKRYARDSLAYLPNSELKDYFLLKIPKKANGIFLWIILVINQIRNKTEDEASQEQIFELLDSLPSEIEALFEYILNSPDATCRRIAYQTISVLRTAQEDYLTFTLLEFSFLEVYHRDTQFSTREDFTESHEGTAPGKYLKRLRGICGGLVESYQHDHRSCYGPWGVLGFTHRSIHEMLNRKNIKQDMEFRLNTFNSIDALSHSLFAGTKFMGAKREARKQCAGVTWMRLAARIDEPPYRFLQLITSWVGELFYPNSDPSHLVLIQRILVFNNWGLHSVARYGTITSRDIFPTLCQGVKVANIEFVRWGFENVSTAMDKPWKRVLIANALLDAHLRVGMPIEELKYFFEGLFVSNDSAFFEAHPKPKFFSEHLPEPTTSDESATDGPRIVSSTYATADDLTV
;
A
#
# COMPACT_ATOMS: atom_id res chain seq x y z
N MET A 1 -10.31 8.04 20.27
CA MET A 1 -9.83 9.42 20.53
C MET A 1 -10.73 10.46 19.84
N ALA A 2 -10.82 10.45 18.50
CA ALA A 2 -11.66 11.40 17.73
C ALA A 2 -13.08 11.59 18.28
N LYS A 3 -13.86 10.51 18.45
CA LYS A 3 -15.24 10.52 19.00
C LYS A 3 -15.41 11.43 20.22
N SER A 4 -14.59 11.24 21.27
CA SER A 4 -14.72 11.99 22.52
C SER A 4 -14.29 13.46 22.42
N ALA A 5 -13.35 13.78 21.51
CA ALA A 5 -13.02 15.18 21.21
C ALA A 5 -14.19 15.88 20.50
N LEU A 6 -14.87 15.15 19.60
CA LEU A 6 -16.00 15.65 18.82
C LEU A 6 -17.25 15.84 19.69
N GLU A 7 -17.56 14.88 20.55
CA GLU A 7 -18.63 14.99 21.57
C GLU A 7 -18.41 16.20 22.49
N ARG A 8 -17.15 16.51 22.86
CA ARG A 8 -16.81 17.71 23.65
C ARG A 8 -17.02 19.02 22.89
N ILE A 9 -16.83 19.06 21.58
CA ILE A 9 -17.02 20.27 20.75
C ILE A 9 -18.52 20.49 20.45
N LEU A 10 -19.28 19.41 20.26
CA LEU A 10 -20.71 19.49 19.95
C LEU A 10 -21.56 19.77 21.19
N PHE A 11 -21.30 19.10 22.32
CA PHE A 11 -22.25 19.04 23.45
C PHE A 11 -21.82 19.77 24.72
N ASN A 12 -20.59 20.26 24.84
CA ASN A 12 -20.13 20.99 26.02
C ASN A 12 -19.87 22.47 25.77
N ASN A 13 -20.36 23.31 26.67
CA ASN A 13 -19.96 24.72 26.79
C ASN A 13 -18.51 24.78 27.31
N LEU A 14 -17.55 24.86 26.39
CA LEU A 14 -16.16 25.15 26.74
C LEU A 14 -16.04 26.58 27.34
N PRO A 15 -15.09 26.85 28.25
CA PRO A 15 -14.91 28.19 28.83
C PRO A 15 -14.60 29.32 27.83
N GLN A 16 -14.31 28.98 26.57
CA GLN A 16 -14.11 29.90 25.43
C GLN A 16 -15.28 29.77 24.42
N ALA A 17 -16.51 29.75 24.91
CA ALA A 17 -17.73 29.45 24.14
C ALA A 17 -17.88 30.31 22.86
N SER A 18 -17.50 31.59 22.91
CA SER A 18 -17.71 32.56 21.83
C SER A 18 -17.07 32.21 20.47
N VAL A 19 -16.04 31.37 20.44
CA VAL A 19 -15.41 30.88 19.19
C VAL A 19 -16.13 29.63 18.68
N PHE A 20 -16.53 28.73 19.58
CA PHE A 20 -17.14 27.43 19.24
C PHE A 20 -18.65 27.50 18.95
N GLU A 21 -19.35 28.53 19.47
CA GLU A 21 -20.75 28.83 19.15
C GLU A 21 -20.97 29.09 17.64
N LYS A 22 -19.94 29.54 16.91
CA LYS A 22 -20.01 29.87 15.48
C LYS A 22 -19.49 28.76 14.56
N LEU A 23 -18.94 27.67 15.11
CA LEU A 23 -18.37 26.59 14.30
C LEU A 23 -19.44 25.59 13.87
N CYS A 24 -19.62 25.48 12.56
CA CYS A 24 -20.47 24.47 11.92
C CYS A 24 -19.58 23.38 11.29
N PHE A 25 -19.95 22.13 11.52
CA PHE A 25 -19.28 20.94 10.99
C PHE A 25 -20.15 20.26 9.93
N CYS A 26 -19.51 19.77 8.87
CA CYS A 26 -20.13 18.86 7.91
C CYS A 26 -19.22 17.64 7.76
N PHE A 27 -19.73 16.45 8.05
CA PHE A 27 -19.02 15.21 7.79
C PHE A 27 -19.59 14.50 6.57
N PHE A 28 -18.71 14.01 5.72
CA PHE A 28 -19.03 13.10 4.63
C PHE A 28 -18.52 11.72 5.04
N ILE A 29 -19.44 10.77 5.22
CA ILE A 29 -19.13 9.39 5.59
C ILE A 29 -19.46 8.53 4.37
N ASP A 30 -18.43 8.08 3.67
CA ASP A 30 -18.57 7.19 2.53
C ASP A 30 -18.57 5.72 2.99
N GLY A 31 -19.57 4.94 2.57
CA GLY A 31 -19.67 3.50 2.85
C GLY A 31 -20.07 3.13 4.28
N LEU A 32 -21.16 3.68 4.83
CA LEU A 32 -21.61 3.31 6.19
C LEU A 32 -21.98 1.82 6.32
N ASP A 33 -22.33 1.15 5.21
CA ASP A 33 -22.54 -0.30 5.15
C ASP A 33 -21.26 -1.14 5.27
N GLU A 34 -20.08 -0.55 5.05
CA GLU A 34 -18.78 -1.22 5.19
C GLU A 34 -18.32 -1.32 6.65
N TYR A 35 -19.08 -0.76 7.61
CA TYR A 35 -18.75 -0.80 9.02
C TYR A 35 -18.91 -2.20 9.62
N GLN A 36 -17.79 -2.88 9.82
CA GLN A 36 -17.71 -4.18 10.47
C GLN A 36 -17.21 -4.03 11.91
N GLU A 37 -18.09 -4.13 12.92
CA GLU A 37 -17.71 -3.97 14.33
C GLU A 37 -17.33 -5.30 15.00
N SER A 38 -16.21 -5.30 15.71
CA SER A 38 -15.69 -6.45 16.46
C SER A 38 -16.27 -6.60 17.88
N ARG A 39 -17.23 -5.76 18.28
CA ARG A 39 -17.71 -5.63 19.69
C ARG A 39 -19.23 -5.73 19.87
N GLY A 40 -19.96 -6.27 18.90
CA GLY A 40 -21.36 -6.64 19.06
C GLY A 40 -22.38 -5.49 19.05
N LYS A 41 -21.95 -4.27 18.71
CA LYS A 41 -22.85 -3.20 18.27
C LYS A 41 -22.90 -3.22 16.74
N GLY A 42 -24.05 -2.93 16.16
CA GLY A 42 -24.27 -3.01 14.70
C GLY A 42 -24.65 -1.67 14.09
N HIS A 43 -24.99 -1.66 12.79
CA HIS A 43 -25.43 -0.47 12.07
C HIS A 43 -26.54 0.33 12.79
N VAL A 44 -27.45 -0.34 13.51
CA VAL A 44 -28.50 0.30 14.35
C VAL A 44 -27.90 1.24 15.41
N TYR A 45 -26.79 0.86 16.05
CA TYR A 45 -26.12 1.69 17.05
C TYR A 45 -25.42 2.89 16.40
N LEU A 46 -24.76 2.69 15.25
CA LEU A 46 -24.15 3.78 14.50
C LEU A 46 -25.18 4.82 14.06
N VAL A 47 -26.29 4.37 13.46
CA VAL A 47 -27.32 5.28 12.98
C VAL A 47 -27.90 6.09 14.14
N ARG A 48 -28.24 5.44 15.26
CA ARG A 48 -28.67 6.14 16.48
C ARG A 48 -27.64 7.18 16.94
N MET A 49 -26.36 6.80 17.04
CA MET A 49 -25.30 7.72 17.44
C MET A 49 -25.16 8.94 16.50
N LEU A 50 -25.29 8.74 15.19
CA LEU A 50 -25.21 9.83 14.21
C LEU A 50 -26.46 10.73 14.25
N SER A 51 -27.65 10.16 14.43
CA SER A 51 -28.90 10.90 14.67
C SER A 51 -28.85 11.69 15.98
N ASP A 52 -28.39 11.08 17.07
CA ASP A 52 -28.21 11.74 18.37
C ASP A 52 -27.24 12.93 18.21
N TRP A 53 -26.16 12.78 17.44
CA TRP A 53 -25.21 13.86 17.23
C TRP A 53 -25.77 15.02 16.41
N THR A 54 -26.50 14.75 15.34
CA THR A 54 -27.11 15.82 14.51
C THR A 54 -28.21 16.54 15.29
N THR A 55 -29.11 15.81 15.95
CA THR A 55 -30.18 16.39 16.77
C THR A 55 -29.64 17.27 17.91
N ASN A 56 -28.66 16.79 18.68
CA ASN A 56 -28.13 17.53 19.82
C ASN A 56 -27.14 18.66 19.44
N SER A 57 -26.80 18.81 18.15
CA SER A 57 -25.86 19.85 17.69
C SER A 57 -26.44 21.27 17.64
N GLN A 58 -27.77 21.42 17.79
CA GLN A 58 -28.49 22.69 17.55
C GLN A 58 -28.28 23.23 16.13
N GLY A 59 -28.23 22.34 15.13
CA GLY A 59 -28.04 22.70 13.71
C GLY A 59 -26.59 22.96 13.29
N ARG A 60 -25.63 22.91 14.21
CA ARG A 60 -24.20 23.09 13.92
C ARG A 60 -23.54 21.87 13.28
N LEU A 61 -24.16 20.68 13.30
CA LEU A 61 -23.65 19.49 12.63
C LEU A 61 -24.55 19.07 11.47
N LYS A 62 -23.94 18.90 10.30
CA LYS A 62 -24.50 18.13 9.18
C LYS A 62 -23.68 16.85 9.01
N VAL A 63 -24.35 15.76 8.69
CA VAL A 63 -23.70 14.50 8.29
C VAL A 63 -24.35 14.04 6.99
N VAL A 64 -23.53 13.90 5.95
CA VAL A 64 -23.89 13.33 4.66
C VAL A 64 -23.30 11.93 4.61
N ILE A 65 -24.12 10.94 4.28
CA ILE A 65 -23.78 9.53 4.38
C ILE A 65 -24.07 8.86 3.03
N SER A 66 -23.13 8.05 2.54
CA SER A 66 -23.42 7.07 1.49
C SER A 66 -23.54 5.67 2.13
N SER A 67 -24.45 4.86 1.60
CA SER A 67 -24.54 3.44 1.95
C SER A 67 -25.26 2.66 0.84
N ARG A 68 -25.17 1.32 0.87
CA ARG A 68 -26.17 0.46 0.22
C ARG A 68 -27.55 0.62 0.87
N ASP A 69 -28.59 0.24 0.13
CA ASP A 69 -30.00 0.27 0.56
C ASP A 69 -30.33 -0.87 1.55
N TYR A 70 -29.59 -0.97 2.66
CA TYR A 70 -29.92 -1.92 3.73
C TYR A 70 -31.12 -1.41 4.54
N ASN A 71 -32.03 -2.31 4.89
CA ASN A 71 -33.26 -2.02 5.67
C ASN A 71 -33.00 -1.19 6.93
N VAL A 72 -31.85 -1.37 7.60
CA VAL A 72 -31.47 -0.57 8.78
C VAL A 72 -31.36 0.94 8.48
N PHE A 73 -30.86 1.32 7.31
CA PHE A 73 -30.75 2.72 6.88
C PHE A 73 -32.09 3.24 6.34
N LEU A 74 -32.76 2.44 5.51
CA LEU A 74 -34.09 2.77 4.95
C LEU A 74 -35.17 2.97 6.03
N ASN A 75 -35.10 2.24 7.15
CA ASN A 75 -36.05 2.37 8.26
C ASN A 75 -35.70 3.51 9.23
N SER A 76 -34.49 4.07 9.17
CA SER A 76 -33.99 5.02 10.18
C SER A 76 -33.87 6.47 9.70
N PHE A 77 -33.78 6.70 8.39
CA PHE A 77 -33.68 8.04 7.78
C PHE A 77 -34.92 8.32 6.92
N SER A 78 -35.55 9.49 7.05
CA SER A 78 -36.74 9.86 6.23
C SER A 78 -36.40 9.97 4.74
N GLU A 79 -37.38 9.74 3.87
CA GLU A 79 -37.26 9.92 2.42
C GLU A 79 -36.81 11.33 2.02
N ASP A 80 -37.27 12.36 2.75
CA ASP A 80 -36.92 13.77 2.53
C ASP A 80 -35.41 14.05 2.65
N TYR A 81 -34.66 13.15 3.29
CA TYR A 81 -33.22 13.26 3.51
C TYR A 81 -32.40 12.19 2.75
N ARG A 82 -33.04 11.43 1.84
CA ARG A 82 -32.37 10.40 1.03
C ARG A 82 -32.23 10.83 -0.43
N LEU A 83 -31.03 10.69 -0.99
CA LEU A 83 -30.77 10.82 -2.43
C LEU A 83 -30.52 9.43 -3.02
N GLN A 84 -31.51 8.88 -3.72
CA GLN A 84 -31.36 7.62 -4.45
C GLN A 84 -30.54 7.85 -5.73
N PHE A 85 -29.22 7.66 -5.62
CA PHE A 85 -28.27 8.05 -6.66
C PHE A 85 -28.54 7.38 -8.02
N HIS A 86 -29.02 6.12 -8.01
CA HIS A 86 -29.36 5.36 -9.22
C HIS A 86 -30.43 6.04 -10.11
N ASN A 87 -31.32 6.85 -9.51
CA ASN A 87 -32.35 7.60 -10.24
C ASN A 87 -31.83 8.93 -10.82
N LEU A 88 -30.72 9.46 -10.30
CA LEU A 88 -30.17 10.76 -10.68
C LEU A 88 -29.08 10.64 -11.77
N THR A 89 -28.37 9.52 -11.83
CA THR A 89 -27.23 9.32 -12.73
C THR A 89 -27.57 9.22 -14.23
N TRP A 90 -28.84 9.10 -14.63
CA TRP A 90 -29.20 8.80 -16.03
C TRP A 90 -28.63 9.80 -17.05
N PHE A 91 -28.63 11.10 -16.72
CA PHE A 91 -28.09 12.14 -17.61
C PHE A 91 -26.56 12.03 -17.75
N ASP A 92 -25.85 11.79 -16.65
CA ASP A 92 -24.39 11.61 -16.65
C ASP A 92 -23.99 10.33 -17.38
N MET A 93 -24.77 9.26 -17.21
CA MET A 93 -24.61 8.01 -17.94
C MET A 93 -24.77 8.18 -19.45
N LYS A 94 -25.82 8.89 -19.88
CA LYS A 94 -26.05 9.20 -21.30
C LYS A 94 -24.95 10.10 -21.88
N ARG A 95 -24.46 11.06 -21.09
CA ARG A 95 -23.33 11.91 -21.45
C ARG A 95 -22.05 11.10 -21.59
N TYR A 96 -21.69 10.30 -20.59
CA TYR A 96 -20.50 9.44 -20.61
C TYR A 96 -20.53 8.46 -21.78
N ALA A 97 -21.68 7.87 -22.10
CA ALA A 97 -21.85 7.01 -23.27
C ALA A 97 -21.60 7.77 -24.59
N ARG A 98 -22.12 9.01 -24.72
CA ARG A 98 -21.88 9.86 -25.89
C ARG A 98 -20.42 10.21 -26.07
N ASP A 99 -19.79 10.68 -24.99
CA ASP A 99 -18.41 11.17 -25.02
C ASP A 99 -17.45 9.99 -25.27
N SER A 100 -17.71 8.83 -24.68
CA SER A 100 -16.87 7.62 -24.83
C SER A 100 -17.04 6.88 -26.16
N LEU A 101 -18.20 7.02 -26.82
CA LEU A 101 -18.51 6.46 -28.15
C LEU A 101 -18.42 7.52 -29.26
N ALA A 102 -17.81 8.67 -28.99
CA ALA A 102 -17.69 9.76 -29.96
C ALA A 102 -16.97 9.35 -31.27
N TYR A 103 -16.06 8.37 -31.17
CA TYR A 103 -15.30 7.80 -32.29
C TYR A 103 -16.15 7.00 -33.30
N LEU A 104 -17.34 6.54 -32.91
CA LEU A 104 -18.26 5.88 -33.84
C LEU A 104 -18.91 6.94 -34.76
N PRO A 105 -19.09 6.64 -36.06
CA PRO A 105 -19.78 7.56 -36.97
C PRO A 105 -21.20 7.84 -36.48
N ASN A 106 -21.68 9.07 -36.68
CA ASN A 106 -23.08 9.40 -36.39
C ASN A 106 -23.97 8.57 -37.31
N SER A 107 -24.71 7.65 -36.72
CA SER A 107 -25.42 6.55 -37.36
C SER A 107 -26.51 6.03 -36.42
N GLU A 108 -27.47 5.26 -36.94
CA GLU A 108 -28.54 4.65 -36.14
C GLU A 108 -28.00 3.81 -34.97
N LEU A 109 -26.85 3.15 -35.17
CA LEU A 109 -26.11 2.40 -34.16
C LEU A 109 -25.70 3.27 -32.96
N LYS A 110 -25.25 4.51 -33.21
CA LYS A 110 -24.87 5.45 -32.15
C LYS A 110 -26.09 5.92 -31.35
N ASP A 111 -27.19 6.25 -32.02
CA ASP A 111 -28.43 6.66 -31.36
C ASP A 111 -29.07 5.52 -30.57
N TYR A 112 -29.00 4.29 -31.08
CA TYR A 112 -29.41 3.09 -30.37
C TYR A 112 -28.62 2.89 -29.07
N PHE A 113 -27.29 3.02 -29.11
CA PHE A 113 -26.43 2.89 -27.93
C PHE A 113 -26.73 3.99 -26.90
N LEU A 114 -26.94 5.23 -27.33
CA LEU A 114 -27.32 6.36 -26.46
C LEU A 114 -28.68 6.21 -25.77
N LEU A 115 -29.55 5.35 -26.29
CA LEU A 115 -30.83 5.01 -25.68
C LEU A 115 -30.74 3.76 -24.80
N LYS A 116 -30.12 2.68 -25.30
CA LYS A 116 -30.07 1.36 -24.64
C LYS A 116 -29.07 1.27 -23.50
N ILE A 117 -27.87 1.83 -23.62
CA ILE A 117 -26.81 1.68 -22.62
C ILE A 117 -27.23 2.26 -21.24
N PRO A 118 -27.70 3.53 -21.13
CA PRO A 118 -28.13 4.07 -19.84
C PRO A 118 -29.35 3.33 -19.26
N LYS A 119 -30.21 2.75 -20.12
CA LYS A 119 -31.39 2.00 -19.70
C LYS A 119 -31.03 0.60 -19.17
N LYS A 120 -30.13 -0.13 -19.82
CA LYS A 120 -29.69 -1.47 -19.35
C LYS A 120 -28.80 -1.39 -18.11
N ALA A 121 -28.09 -0.28 -17.90
CA ALA A 121 -27.21 -0.06 -16.75
C ALA A 121 -27.94 0.08 -15.40
N ASN A 122 -29.24 0.42 -15.40
CA ASN A 122 -30.07 0.55 -14.20
C ASN A 122 -29.42 1.34 -13.03
N GLY A 123 -28.76 2.46 -13.33
CA GLY A 123 -28.07 3.30 -12.34
C GLY A 123 -26.68 2.81 -11.89
N ILE A 124 -26.18 1.68 -12.42
CA ILE A 124 -24.83 1.17 -12.13
C ILE A 124 -23.82 1.75 -13.13
N PHE A 125 -23.07 2.79 -12.73
CA PHE A 125 -22.12 3.47 -13.64
C PHE A 125 -21.00 2.54 -14.15
N LEU A 126 -20.52 1.63 -13.29
CA LEU A 126 -19.54 0.61 -13.67
C LEU A 126 -20.01 -0.27 -14.84
N TRP A 127 -21.31 -0.60 -14.90
CA TRP A 127 -21.87 -1.40 -15.99
C TRP A 127 -21.60 -0.74 -17.34
N ILE A 128 -21.77 0.59 -17.43
CA ILE A 128 -21.54 1.34 -18.66
C ILE A 128 -20.06 1.36 -19.04
N ILE A 129 -19.15 1.56 -18.08
CA ILE A 129 -17.70 1.52 -18.33
C ILE A 129 -17.31 0.19 -18.97
N LEU A 130 -17.77 -0.92 -18.37
CA LEU A 130 -17.49 -2.27 -18.85
C LEU A 130 -18.11 -2.54 -20.23
N VAL A 131 -19.39 -2.21 -20.44
CA VAL A 131 -20.07 -2.42 -21.73
C VAL A 131 -19.45 -1.58 -22.85
N ILE A 132 -19.03 -0.35 -22.58
CA ILE A 132 -18.34 0.49 -23.57
C ILE A 132 -16.95 -0.09 -23.89
N ASN A 133 -16.24 -0.65 -22.91
CA ASN A 133 -14.99 -1.38 -23.17
C ASN A 133 -15.22 -2.62 -24.04
N GLN A 134 -16.30 -3.39 -23.83
CA GLN A 134 -16.65 -4.52 -24.70
C GLN A 134 -16.99 -4.07 -26.13
N ILE A 135 -17.81 -3.02 -26.29
CA ILE A 135 -18.13 -2.42 -27.61
C ILE A 135 -16.87 -1.92 -28.30
N ARG A 136 -15.96 -1.26 -27.57
CA ARG A 136 -14.68 -0.77 -28.11
C ARG A 136 -13.80 -1.91 -28.60
N ASN A 137 -13.57 -2.94 -27.79
CA ASN A 137 -12.80 -4.11 -28.20
C ASN A 137 -13.40 -4.72 -29.47
N LYS A 138 -14.72 -4.93 -29.51
CA LYS A 138 -15.43 -5.48 -30.67
C LYS A 138 -15.31 -4.60 -31.93
N THR A 139 -15.24 -3.28 -31.77
CA THR A 139 -15.00 -2.34 -32.88
C THR A 139 -13.53 -2.38 -33.36
N GLU A 140 -12.58 -2.54 -32.44
CA GLU A 140 -11.15 -2.69 -32.76
C GLU A 140 -10.84 -4.03 -33.45
N ASP A 141 -11.70 -5.04 -33.30
CA ASP A 141 -11.65 -6.34 -33.99
C ASP A 141 -12.34 -6.31 -35.39
N GLU A 142 -12.65 -5.12 -35.93
CA GLU A 142 -13.30 -4.91 -37.24
C GLU A 142 -14.68 -5.61 -37.41
N ALA A 143 -15.41 -5.82 -36.30
CA ALA A 143 -16.74 -6.43 -36.33
C ALA A 143 -17.78 -5.59 -37.10
N SER A 144 -18.76 -6.26 -37.73
CA SER A 144 -19.85 -5.59 -38.45
C SER A 144 -20.80 -4.86 -37.50
N GLN A 145 -21.59 -3.91 -38.01
CA GLN A 145 -22.53 -3.14 -37.18
C GLN A 145 -23.54 -4.06 -36.48
N GLU A 146 -24.03 -5.08 -37.19
CA GLU A 146 -24.95 -6.11 -36.70
C GLU A 146 -24.35 -6.87 -35.51
N GLN A 147 -23.07 -7.26 -35.60
CA GLN A 147 -22.37 -7.96 -34.51
C GLN A 147 -22.21 -7.10 -33.25
N ILE A 148 -22.11 -5.77 -33.39
CA ILE A 148 -22.02 -4.85 -32.24
C ILE A 148 -23.42 -4.57 -31.66
N PHE A 149 -24.49 -4.57 -32.48
CA PHE A 149 -25.88 -4.57 -32.00
C PHE A 149 -26.18 -5.85 -31.18
N GLU A 150 -25.89 -7.03 -31.73
CA GLU A 150 -26.06 -8.32 -31.07
C GLU A 150 -25.26 -8.42 -29.76
N LEU A 151 -24.05 -7.86 -29.73
CA LEU A 151 -23.27 -7.72 -28.50
C LEU A 151 -24.05 -6.92 -27.44
N LEU A 152 -24.51 -5.70 -27.73
CA LEU A 152 -25.22 -4.90 -26.72
C LEU A 152 -26.50 -5.56 -26.21
N ASP A 153 -27.24 -6.27 -27.07
CA ASP A 153 -28.46 -6.95 -26.66
C ASP A 153 -28.20 -8.23 -25.85
N SER A 154 -27.17 -9.00 -26.19
CA SER A 154 -26.76 -10.20 -25.44
C SER A 154 -26.10 -9.91 -24.08
N LEU A 155 -25.47 -8.75 -23.90
CA LEU A 155 -24.87 -8.37 -22.61
C LEU A 155 -25.93 -8.30 -21.48
N PRO A 156 -25.76 -8.98 -20.34
CA PRO A 156 -26.75 -9.00 -19.27
C PRO A 156 -26.82 -7.65 -18.53
N SER A 157 -28.01 -7.28 -18.04
CA SER A 157 -28.24 -6.05 -17.27
C SER A 157 -27.76 -6.12 -15.82
N GLU A 158 -27.66 -7.31 -15.25
CA GLU A 158 -27.09 -7.52 -13.91
C GLU A 158 -25.56 -7.39 -13.96
N ILE A 159 -24.98 -6.62 -13.04
CA ILE A 159 -23.54 -6.33 -13.07
C ILE A 159 -22.69 -7.58 -12.85
N GLU A 160 -23.16 -8.56 -12.07
CA GLU A 160 -22.39 -9.76 -11.81
C GLU A 160 -22.50 -10.81 -12.91
N ALA A 161 -23.66 -10.92 -13.56
CA ALA A 161 -23.77 -11.66 -14.81
C ALA A 161 -22.90 -11.02 -15.91
N LEU A 162 -22.78 -9.68 -15.93
CA LEU A 162 -21.89 -8.98 -16.86
C LEU A 162 -20.42 -9.30 -16.56
N PHE A 163 -20.03 -9.35 -15.28
CA PHE A 163 -18.68 -9.78 -14.93
C PHE A 163 -18.40 -11.24 -15.35
N GLU A 164 -19.34 -12.16 -15.11
CA GLU A 164 -19.21 -13.55 -15.54
C GLU A 164 -19.11 -13.67 -17.06
N TYR A 165 -19.88 -12.87 -17.81
CA TYR A 165 -19.72 -12.74 -19.27
C TYR A 165 -18.30 -12.26 -19.64
N ILE A 166 -17.80 -11.21 -18.99
CA ILE A 166 -16.48 -10.62 -19.30
C ILE A 166 -15.34 -11.59 -19.00
N LEU A 167 -15.40 -12.34 -17.90
CA LEU A 167 -14.42 -13.38 -17.58
C LEU A 167 -14.51 -14.57 -18.56
N ASN A 168 -15.70 -14.88 -19.07
CA ASN A 168 -15.91 -16.03 -19.96
C ASN A 168 -15.82 -15.72 -21.47
N SER A 169 -15.77 -14.45 -21.87
CA SER A 169 -15.68 -14.01 -23.27
C SER A 169 -14.32 -14.32 -23.93
N PRO A 170 -13.15 -14.13 -23.27
CA PRO A 170 -11.86 -14.49 -23.84
C PRO A 170 -11.70 -16.01 -24.02
N ASP A 171 -10.84 -16.43 -24.95
CA ASP A 171 -10.49 -17.83 -25.13
C ASP A 171 -9.86 -18.44 -23.85
N ALA A 172 -9.73 -19.77 -23.79
CA ALA A 172 -9.22 -20.46 -22.61
C ALA A 172 -7.82 -19.99 -22.17
N THR A 173 -6.97 -19.56 -23.12
CA THR A 173 -5.62 -19.03 -22.86
C THR A 173 -5.69 -17.62 -22.28
N CYS A 174 -6.41 -16.70 -22.92
CA CYS A 174 -6.57 -15.34 -22.41
C CYS A 174 -7.26 -15.33 -21.04
N ARG A 175 -8.28 -16.16 -20.83
CA ARG A 175 -8.97 -16.31 -19.53
C ARG A 175 -8.04 -16.83 -18.43
N ARG A 176 -7.14 -17.76 -18.74
CA ARG A 176 -6.09 -18.18 -17.79
C ARG A 176 -5.17 -17.01 -17.42
N ILE A 177 -4.71 -16.23 -18.40
CA ILE A 177 -3.85 -15.06 -18.14
C ILE A 177 -4.61 -13.97 -17.37
N ALA A 178 -5.92 -13.80 -17.61
CA ALA A 178 -6.77 -12.90 -16.84
C ALA A 178 -6.80 -13.29 -15.36
N TYR A 179 -7.09 -14.56 -15.05
CA TYR A 179 -7.05 -15.05 -13.67
C TYR A 179 -5.67 -14.97 -13.03
N GLN A 180 -4.60 -15.26 -13.78
CA GLN A 180 -3.22 -15.10 -13.29
C GLN A 180 -2.92 -13.63 -12.96
N THR A 181 -3.32 -12.70 -13.83
CA THR A 181 -3.17 -11.25 -13.64
C THR A 181 -3.97 -10.75 -12.43
N ILE A 182 -5.23 -11.19 -12.30
CA ILE A 182 -6.11 -10.88 -11.16
C ILE A 182 -5.52 -11.46 -9.86
N SER A 183 -4.98 -12.68 -9.89
CA SER A 183 -4.36 -13.31 -8.71
C SER A 183 -3.10 -12.58 -8.26
N VAL A 184 -2.23 -12.20 -9.21
CA VAL A 184 -1.03 -11.39 -8.96
C VAL A 184 -1.40 -10.01 -8.43
N LEU A 185 -2.40 -9.33 -9.01
CA LEU A 185 -2.88 -8.04 -8.51
C LEU A 185 -3.47 -8.15 -7.10
N ARG A 186 -4.28 -9.19 -6.83
CA ARG A 186 -4.85 -9.41 -5.49
C ARG A 186 -3.77 -9.67 -4.46
N THR A 187 -2.78 -10.50 -4.79
CA THR A 187 -1.57 -10.73 -3.97
C THR A 187 -0.84 -9.41 -3.72
N ALA A 188 -0.62 -8.61 -4.77
CA ALA A 188 0.05 -7.31 -4.64
C ALA A 188 -0.73 -6.33 -3.74
N GLN A 189 -2.06 -6.36 -3.74
CA GLN A 189 -2.87 -5.53 -2.85
C GLN A 189 -2.92 -6.06 -1.41
N GLU A 190 -3.01 -7.38 -1.22
CA GLU A 190 -2.94 -8.06 0.09
C GLU A 190 -1.57 -7.83 0.76
N ASP A 191 -0.50 -7.80 -0.04
CA ASP A 191 0.87 -7.49 0.38
C ASP A 191 1.29 -6.02 0.15
N TYR A 192 0.36 -5.15 -0.25
CA TYR A 192 0.54 -3.70 -0.44
C TYR A 192 1.76 -3.31 -1.32
N LEU A 193 2.14 -4.21 -2.23
CA LEU A 193 3.14 -4.03 -3.28
C LEU A 193 2.54 -3.27 -4.47
N THR A 194 3.37 -2.57 -5.23
CA THR A 194 2.91 -1.82 -6.40
C THR A 194 3.10 -2.66 -7.67
N PHE A 195 2.02 -3.28 -8.14
CA PHE A 195 1.99 -3.98 -9.42
C PHE A 195 1.66 -2.98 -10.54
N THR A 196 2.60 -2.72 -11.45
CA THR A 196 2.43 -1.79 -12.58
C THR A 196 2.27 -2.54 -13.91
N LEU A 197 1.97 -1.80 -14.98
CA LEU A 197 1.95 -2.36 -16.33
C LEU A 197 3.31 -2.93 -16.77
N LEU A 198 4.41 -2.49 -16.16
CA LEU A 198 5.75 -3.05 -16.38
C LEU A 198 5.85 -4.46 -15.78
N GLU A 199 5.43 -4.67 -14.53
CA GLU A 199 5.43 -6.02 -13.94
C GLU A 199 4.46 -6.97 -14.64
N PHE A 200 3.33 -6.45 -15.14
CA PHE A 200 2.42 -7.21 -16.01
C PHE A 200 3.10 -7.65 -17.31
N SER A 201 3.93 -6.81 -17.92
CA SER A 201 4.67 -7.18 -19.14
C SER A 201 5.60 -8.38 -18.92
N PHE A 202 6.16 -8.52 -17.72
CA PHE A 202 7.05 -9.62 -17.36
C PHE A 202 6.32 -10.95 -17.09
N LEU A 203 5.00 -10.98 -16.90
CA LEU A 203 4.26 -12.26 -16.72
C LEU A 203 4.41 -13.19 -17.94
N GLU A 204 4.50 -12.63 -19.16
CA GLU A 204 4.77 -13.41 -20.37
C GLU A 204 6.17 -14.04 -20.40
N VAL A 205 7.15 -13.38 -19.75
CA VAL A 205 8.51 -13.90 -19.60
C VAL A 205 8.52 -14.99 -18.54
N TYR A 206 7.86 -14.75 -17.40
CA TYR A 206 7.67 -15.72 -16.32
C TYR A 206 7.01 -17.03 -16.79
N HIS A 207 6.04 -16.95 -17.71
CA HIS A 207 5.41 -18.15 -18.30
C HIS A 207 6.32 -18.97 -19.21
N ARG A 208 7.47 -18.42 -19.67
CA ARG A 208 8.48 -19.15 -20.45
C ARG A 208 9.63 -19.65 -19.57
N ASP A 209 10.02 -18.86 -18.57
CA ASP A 209 11.09 -19.17 -17.62
C ASP A 209 10.69 -18.55 -16.28
N THR A 210 10.31 -19.38 -15.29
CA THR A 210 9.88 -18.89 -13.98
C THR A 210 11.01 -18.25 -13.19
N GLN A 211 12.27 -18.57 -13.52
CA GLN A 211 13.46 -18.08 -12.83
C GLN A 211 14.13 -16.91 -13.57
N PHE A 212 13.53 -16.40 -14.65
CA PHE A 212 14.13 -15.42 -15.56
C PHE A 212 14.84 -14.23 -14.87
N SER A 213 14.22 -13.63 -13.84
CA SER A 213 14.77 -12.46 -13.15
C SER A 213 15.92 -12.76 -12.18
N THR A 214 16.23 -14.04 -11.94
CA THR A 214 17.39 -14.48 -11.13
C THR A 214 18.63 -14.81 -11.95
N ARG A 215 18.51 -14.81 -13.28
CA ARG A 215 19.64 -15.09 -14.17
C ARG A 215 20.62 -13.91 -14.23
N GLU A 216 21.88 -14.24 -14.47
CA GLU A 216 22.96 -13.26 -14.65
C GLU A 216 22.89 -12.59 -16.04
N ASP A 217 22.40 -13.32 -17.04
CA ASP A 217 22.18 -12.86 -18.42
C ASP A 217 20.80 -12.21 -18.63
N PHE A 218 20.08 -11.83 -17.56
CA PHE A 218 18.86 -11.04 -17.66
C PHE A 218 19.20 -9.62 -18.13
N THR A 219 19.35 -9.47 -19.45
CA THR A 219 19.58 -8.19 -20.12
C THR A 219 18.31 -7.36 -20.13
N GLU A 220 18.47 -6.06 -19.90
CA GLU A 220 17.40 -5.07 -19.74
C GLU A 220 16.67 -4.73 -21.07
N SER A 221 16.77 -5.59 -22.09
CA SER A 221 16.23 -5.39 -23.44
C SER A 221 14.71 -5.60 -23.52
N HIS A 222 13.99 -4.74 -22.80
CA HIS A 222 12.65 -4.27 -23.20
C HIS A 222 12.74 -2.91 -23.92
N GLU A 223 13.95 -2.50 -24.34
CA GLU A 223 14.20 -1.41 -25.29
C GLU A 223 13.23 -1.49 -26.49
N GLY A 224 12.43 -0.45 -26.67
CA GLY A 224 11.42 -0.35 -27.74
C GLY A 224 10.00 -0.77 -27.35
N THR A 225 9.74 -1.31 -26.16
CA THR A 225 8.38 -1.78 -25.81
C THR A 225 7.50 -0.66 -25.26
N ALA A 226 6.73 -0.02 -26.14
CA ALA A 226 5.81 1.05 -25.77
C ALA A 226 4.72 0.56 -24.78
N PRO A 227 4.47 1.25 -23.64
CA PRO A 227 3.43 0.88 -22.66
C PRO A 227 2.03 0.70 -23.28
N GLY A 228 1.70 1.43 -24.34
CA GLY A 228 0.45 1.29 -25.07
C GLY A 228 0.15 -0.13 -25.58
N LYS A 229 1.19 -0.92 -25.94
CA LYS A 229 1.05 -2.32 -26.35
C LYS A 229 0.47 -3.16 -25.21
N TYR A 230 1.07 -3.06 -24.02
CA TYR A 230 0.63 -3.81 -22.85
C TYR A 230 -0.69 -3.28 -22.30
N LEU A 231 -0.97 -1.98 -22.44
CA LEU A 231 -2.26 -1.40 -22.06
C LEU A 231 -3.40 -1.97 -22.93
N LYS A 232 -3.21 -2.08 -24.25
CA LYS A 232 -4.18 -2.76 -25.14
C LYS A 232 -4.32 -4.24 -24.76
N ARG A 233 -3.21 -4.94 -24.49
CA ARG A 233 -3.24 -6.35 -24.05
C ARG A 233 -4.01 -6.54 -22.73
N LEU A 234 -3.77 -5.69 -21.74
CA LEU A 234 -4.47 -5.72 -20.44
C LEU A 234 -5.98 -5.54 -20.63
N ARG A 235 -6.41 -4.60 -21.47
CA ARG A 235 -7.82 -4.38 -21.82
C ARG A 235 -8.46 -5.56 -22.54
N GLY A 236 -7.76 -6.18 -23.48
CA GLY A 236 -8.25 -7.37 -24.19
C GLY A 236 -8.38 -8.60 -23.29
N ILE A 237 -7.43 -8.81 -22.38
CA ILE A 237 -7.40 -9.98 -21.48
C ILE A 237 -8.34 -9.81 -20.28
N CYS A 238 -8.29 -8.66 -19.60
CA CYS A 238 -9.07 -8.41 -18.38
C CYS A 238 -10.42 -7.73 -18.65
N GLY A 239 -10.74 -7.38 -19.90
CA GLY A 239 -12.07 -6.90 -20.32
C GLY A 239 -12.58 -5.62 -19.63
N GLY A 240 -11.68 -4.84 -19.02
CA GLY A 240 -12.01 -3.66 -18.21
C GLY A 240 -12.24 -3.93 -16.72
N LEU A 241 -11.93 -5.14 -16.21
CA LEU A 241 -11.93 -5.45 -14.77
C LEU A 241 -10.66 -4.97 -14.05
N VAL A 242 -9.56 -4.85 -14.80
CA VAL A 242 -8.26 -4.34 -14.34
C VAL A 242 -7.87 -3.20 -15.27
N GLU A 243 -7.48 -2.08 -14.69
CA GLU A 243 -7.06 -0.86 -15.40
C GLU A 243 -5.68 -0.40 -14.92
N SER A 244 -5.00 0.40 -15.76
CA SER A 244 -3.75 1.08 -15.41
C SER A 244 -4.03 2.55 -15.13
N TYR A 245 -3.73 2.97 -13.91
CA TYR A 245 -3.87 4.34 -13.44
C TYR A 245 -2.54 5.07 -13.55
N GLN A 246 -2.51 6.17 -14.30
CA GLN A 246 -1.36 7.08 -14.26
C GLN A 246 -1.33 7.74 -12.88
N HIS A 247 -0.29 7.45 -12.12
CA HIS A 247 0.02 8.18 -10.89
C HIS A 247 0.60 9.56 -11.26
N ASP A 248 0.51 10.53 -10.34
CA ASP A 248 0.99 11.90 -10.54
C ASP A 248 2.40 11.94 -11.18
N HIS A 249 2.69 12.93 -12.02
CA HIS A 249 3.88 13.04 -12.87
C HIS A 249 5.23 13.00 -12.12
N ARG A 250 5.19 12.98 -10.79
CA ARG A 250 6.33 12.84 -9.87
C ARG A 250 6.64 11.38 -9.48
N SER A 251 5.83 10.40 -9.91
CA SER A 251 6.04 8.99 -9.57
C SER A 251 7.15 8.37 -10.44
N CYS A 252 8.00 7.53 -9.82
CA CYS A 252 9.06 6.82 -10.51
C CYS A 252 8.58 5.82 -11.58
N TYR A 253 7.28 5.48 -11.61
CA TYR A 253 6.71 4.51 -12.54
C TYR A 253 6.40 5.10 -13.93
N GLY A 254 6.51 6.42 -14.10
CA GLY A 254 6.42 7.10 -15.40
C GLY A 254 5.20 6.67 -16.24
N PRO A 255 5.39 6.30 -17.52
CA PRO A 255 4.28 5.99 -18.43
C PRO A 255 3.66 4.59 -18.23
N TRP A 256 4.17 3.77 -17.31
CA TRP A 256 3.68 2.41 -17.09
C TRP A 256 2.38 2.39 -16.28
N GLY A 257 2.25 3.25 -15.26
CA GLY A 257 1.04 3.36 -14.45
C GLY A 257 0.80 2.15 -13.52
N VAL A 258 0.10 2.39 -12.40
CA VAL A 258 -0.18 1.37 -11.38
C VAL A 258 -1.45 0.61 -11.75
N LEU A 259 -1.43 -0.71 -11.67
CA LEU A 259 -2.62 -1.53 -11.94
C LEU A 259 -3.53 -1.59 -10.73
N GLY A 260 -4.84 -1.56 -10.99
CA GLY A 260 -5.87 -1.70 -9.96
C GLY A 260 -7.15 -2.28 -10.53
N PHE A 261 -8.02 -2.76 -9.64
CA PHE A 261 -9.38 -3.14 -10.01
C PHE A 261 -10.22 -1.90 -10.29
N THR A 262 -10.99 -1.93 -11.37
CA THR A 262 -11.82 -0.80 -11.83
C THR A 262 -12.87 -0.38 -10.80
N HIS A 263 -13.27 -1.27 -9.90
CA HIS A 263 -14.20 -0.98 -8.81
C HIS A 263 -14.13 -2.01 -7.66
N ARG A 264 -14.46 -1.58 -6.43
CA ARG A 264 -14.43 -2.44 -5.23
C ARG A 264 -15.28 -3.71 -5.33
N SER A 265 -16.41 -3.67 -6.04
CA SER A 265 -17.31 -4.82 -6.18
C SER A 265 -16.69 -6.00 -6.93
N ILE A 266 -15.57 -5.79 -7.64
CA ILE A 266 -14.80 -6.87 -8.26
C ILE A 266 -14.23 -7.81 -7.19
N HIS A 267 -13.85 -7.30 -6.00
CA HIS A 267 -13.44 -8.15 -4.88
C HIS A 267 -14.57 -9.04 -4.34
N GLU A 268 -15.81 -8.52 -4.26
CA GLU A 268 -17.00 -9.29 -3.87
C GLU A 268 -17.31 -10.37 -4.91
N MET A 269 -17.23 -10.01 -6.20
CA MET A 269 -17.42 -10.93 -7.31
C MET A 269 -16.36 -12.06 -7.32
N LEU A 270 -15.08 -11.75 -7.15
CA LEU A 270 -14.00 -12.76 -7.04
C LEU A 270 -14.20 -13.69 -5.84
N ASN A 271 -15.02 -13.30 -4.86
CA ASN A 271 -15.35 -14.13 -3.72
C ASN A 271 -16.53 -15.10 -3.95
N ARG A 272 -17.24 -15.03 -5.10
CA ARG A 272 -18.33 -15.95 -5.43
C ARG A 272 -17.81 -17.38 -5.71
N LYS A 273 -18.58 -18.38 -5.27
CA LYS A 273 -18.16 -19.80 -5.30
C LYS A 273 -17.82 -20.32 -6.71
N ASN A 274 -18.65 -20.01 -7.70
CA ASN A 274 -18.43 -20.39 -9.11
C ASN A 274 -17.12 -19.79 -9.66
N ILE A 275 -16.87 -18.50 -9.41
CA ILE A 275 -15.67 -17.81 -9.88
C ILE A 275 -14.42 -18.31 -9.15
N LYS A 276 -14.49 -18.57 -7.83
CA LYS A 276 -13.38 -19.21 -7.09
C LYS A 276 -13.03 -20.57 -7.69
N GLN A 277 -14.03 -21.41 -7.94
CA GLN A 277 -13.81 -22.76 -8.48
C GLN A 277 -13.19 -22.74 -9.89
N ASP A 278 -13.67 -21.87 -10.79
CA ASP A 278 -13.08 -21.73 -12.14
C ASP A 278 -11.68 -21.11 -12.10
N MET A 279 -11.45 -20.15 -11.19
CA MET A 279 -10.14 -19.53 -10.96
C MET A 279 -9.13 -20.55 -10.40
N GLU A 280 -9.48 -21.29 -9.36
CA GLU A 280 -8.66 -22.37 -8.78
C GLU A 280 -8.30 -23.42 -9.84
N PHE A 281 -9.29 -23.88 -10.62
CA PHE A 281 -9.08 -24.83 -11.71
C PHE A 281 -8.11 -24.32 -12.79
N ARG A 282 -8.20 -23.04 -13.18
CA ARG A 282 -7.35 -22.47 -14.24
C ARG A 282 -5.97 -22.01 -13.77
N LEU A 283 -5.85 -21.61 -12.50
CA LEU A 283 -4.56 -21.30 -11.90
C LEU A 283 -3.72 -22.57 -11.72
N ASN A 284 -4.35 -23.68 -11.30
CA ASN A 284 -3.68 -24.97 -11.12
C ASN A 284 -2.42 -24.84 -10.24
N THR A 285 -1.21 -24.99 -10.81
CA THR A 285 0.08 -24.88 -10.09
C THR A 285 0.67 -23.47 -10.11
N PHE A 286 -0.06 -22.44 -10.58
CA PHE A 286 0.43 -21.07 -10.65
C PHE A 286 0.51 -20.43 -9.26
N ASN A 287 1.73 -20.11 -8.82
CA ASN A 287 1.98 -19.39 -7.58
C ASN A 287 2.04 -17.87 -7.85
N SER A 288 1.02 -17.13 -7.40
CA SER A 288 0.92 -15.68 -7.60
C SER A 288 1.98 -14.90 -6.81
N ILE A 289 2.39 -15.39 -5.63
CA ILE A 289 3.48 -14.80 -4.84
C ILE A 289 4.80 -14.92 -5.62
N ASP A 290 5.08 -16.09 -6.21
CA ASP A 290 6.29 -16.31 -6.98
C ASP A 290 6.32 -15.47 -8.26
N ALA A 291 5.24 -15.48 -9.05
CA ALA A 291 5.10 -14.67 -10.25
C ALA A 291 5.23 -13.16 -9.95
N LEU A 292 4.55 -12.66 -8.91
CA LEU A 292 4.67 -11.28 -8.47
C LEU A 292 6.10 -10.92 -8.05
N SER A 293 6.76 -11.81 -7.29
CA SER A 293 8.14 -11.63 -6.85
C SER A 293 9.10 -11.48 -8.03
N HIS A 294 9.03 -12.40 -9.00
CA HIS A 294 9.92 -12.39 -10.15
C HIS A 294 9.65 -11.21 -11.08
N SER A 295 8.38 -10.86 -11.33
CA SER A 295 8.00 -9.67 -12.10
C SER A 295 8.45 -8.36 -11.43
N LEU A 296 8.21 -8.19 -10.13
CA LEU A 296 8.67 -7.00 -9.38
C LEU A 296 10.19 -6.89 -9.41
N PHE A 297 10.92 -7.99 -9.19
CA PHE A 297 12.38 -7.94 -9.22
C PHE A 297 12.91 -7.58 -10.62
N ALA A 298 12.30 -8.10 -11.68
CA ALA A 298 12.60 -7.68 -13.06
C ALA A 298 12.30 -6.20 -13.31
N GLY A 299 11.14 -5.69 -12.86
CA GLY A 299 10.79 -4.27 -12.94
C GLY A 299 11.78 -3.37 -12.20
N THR A 300 12.21 -3.78 -11.00
CA THR A 300 13.23 -3.02 -10.25
C THR A 300 14.60 -3.00 -10.91
N LYS A 301 15.00 -4.10 -11.57
CA LYS A 301 16.23 -4.15 -12.39
C LYS A 301 16.11 -3.21 -13.58
N PHE A 302 15.06 -3.38 -14.41
CA PHE A 302 14.80 -2.59 -15.60
C PHE A 302 14.77 -1.07 -15.34
N MET A 303 14.20 -0.64 -14.21
CA MET A 303 14.14 0.78 -13.86
C MET A 303 15.48 1.35 -13.36
N GLY A 304 16.49 0.53 -13.03
CA GLY A 304 17.79 0.93 -12.47
C GLY A 304 17.76 1.63 -11.10
N ALA A 305 16.58 2.04 -10.63
CA ALA A 305 16.33 2.93 -9.51
C ALA A 305 16.43 2.20 -8.15
N LYS A 306 17.64 1.80 -7.75
CA LYS A 306 17.89 1.01 -6.52
C LYS A 306 17.32 1.63 -5.22
N ARG A 307 17.18 2.95 -5.13
CA ARG A 307 16.64 3.64 -3.94
C ARG A 307 15.12 3.53 -3.84
N GLU A 308 14.44 3.45 -4.97
CA GLU A 308 12.99 3.37 -5.11
C GLU A 308 12.54 1.91 -5.06
N ALA A 309 13.24 1.04 -5.80
CA ALA A 309 13.10 -0.42 -5.80
C ALA A 309 13.16 -1.05 -4.41
N ARG A 310 14.01 -0.48 -3.55
CA ARG A 310 14.27 -0.86 -2.16
C ARG A 310 13.02 -1.27 -1.37
N LYS A 311 11.92 -0.51 -1.49
CA LYS A 311 10.65 -0.84 -0.78
C LYS A 311 9.94 -2.06 -1.34
N GLN A 312 9.88 -2.18 -2.67
CA GLN A 312 9.23 -3.34 -3.32
C GLN A 312 10.01 -4.61 -2.99
N CYS A 313 11.35 -4.58 -3.07
CA CYS A 313 12.20 -5.69 -2.68
C CYS A 313 12.03 -6.11 -1.21
N ALA A 314 11.78 -5.15 -0.31
CA ALA A 314 11.48 -5.43 1.10
C ALA A 314 10.16 -6.18 1.26
N GLY A 315 9.06 -5.68 0.68
CA GLY A 315 7.75 -6.34 0.74
C GLY A 315 7.77 -7.71 0.05
N VAL A 316 8.48 -7.87 -1.07
CA VAL A 316 8.69 -9.17 -1.73
C VAL A 316 9.42 -10.16 -0.81
N THR A 317 10.50 -9.72 -0.15
CA THR A 317 11.23 -10.55 0.82
C THR A 317 10.31 -11.00 1.96
N TRP A 318 9.54 -10.07 2.53
CA TRP A 318 8.58 -10.36 3.60
C TRP A 318 7.50 -11.36 3.16
N MET A 319 6.85 -11.08 2.02
CA MET A 319 5.79 -11.91 1.42
C MET A 319 6.26 -13.35 1.19
N ARG A 320 7.43 -13.54 0.55
CA ARG A 320 7.98 -14.89 0.29
C ARG A 320 8.35 -15.63 1.57
N LEU A 321 8.96 -14.95 2.54
CA LEU A 321 9.35 -15.54 3.82
C LEU A 321 8.14 -15.93 4.68
N ALA A 322 7.08 -15.13 4.67
CA ALA A 322 5.83 -15.41 5.37
C ALA A 322 5.07 -16.60 4.73
N ALA A 323 5.05 -16.66 3.39
CA ALA A 323 4.41 -17.74 2.63
C ALA A 323 5.25 -19.03 2.56
N ARG A 324 6.53 -19.00 2.97
CA ARG A 324 7.47 -20.13 2.97
C ARG A 324 7.62 -20.81 1.60
N ILE A 325 7.69 -20.02 0.52
CA ILE A 325 7.79 -20.54 -0.85
C ILE A 325 9.23 -20.75 -1.35
N ASP A 326 10.24 -20.37 -0.55
CA ASP A 326 11.65 -20.57 -0.86
C ASP A 326 12.24 -21.69 0.02
N GLU A 327 13.11 -22.50 -0.57
CA GLU A 327 13.89 -23.55 0.10
C GLU A 327 15.39 -23.20 0.11
N PRO A 328 16.22 -23.78 1.01
CA PRO A 328 17.67 -23.63 0.97
C PRO A 328 18.26 -23.95 -0.41
N PRO A 329 19.18 -23.13 -0.97
CA PRO A 329 19.93 -22.04 -0.34
C PRO A 329 19.27 -20.65 -0.47
N TYR A 330 17.93 -20.57 -0.58
CA TYR A 330 17.16 -19.32 -0.66
C TYR A 330 17.65 -18.35 -1.74
N ARG A 331 18.01 -18.90 -2.91
CA ARG A 331 18.70 -18.19 -4.01
C ARG A 331 18.03 -16.86 -4.39
N PHE A 332 16.71 -16.82 -4.45
CA PHE A 332 15.96 -15.60 -4.79
C PHE A 332 16.19 -14.50 -3.74
N LEU A 333 16.10 -14.83 -2.45
CA LEU A 333 16.33 -13.90 -1.33
C LEU A 333 17.80 -13.45 -1.26
N GLN A 334 18.75 -14.36 -1.51
CA GLN A 334 20.17 -14.00 -1.63
C GLN A 334 20.40 -12.98 -2.75
N LEU A 335 19.82 -13.19 -3.93
CA LEU A 335 19.98 -12.30 -5.09
C LEU A 335 19.34 -10.92 -4.88
N ILE A 336 18.15 -10.84 -4.26
CA ILE A 336 17.57 -9.55 -3.86
C ILE A 336 18.51 -8.82 -2.90
N THR A 337 19.00 -9.53 -1.86
CA THR A 337 19.90 -8.93 -0.85
C THR A 337 21.18 -8.40 -1.50
N SER A 338 21.78 -9.17 -2.41
CA SER A 338 22.99 -8.78 -3.16
C SER A 338 22.75 -7.61 -4.11
N TRP A 339 21.64 -7.58 -4.84
CA TRP A 339 21.36 -6.54 -5.83
C TRP A 339 20.98 -5.20 -5.19
N VAL A 340 20.14 -5.20 -4.15
CA VAL A 340 19.72 -3.97 -3.45
C VAL A 340 20.88 -3.39 -2.62
N GLY A 341 21.77 -4.25 -2.10
CA GLY A 341 22.86 -3.89 -1.20
C GLY A 341 22.42 -3.79 0.27
N GLU A 342 23.34 -3.42 1.16
CA GLU A 342 23.01 -3.27 2.58
C GLU A 342 21.95 -2.18 2.81
N LEU A 343 20.95 -2.53 3.61
CA LEU A 343 19.68 -1.81 3.70
C LEU A 343 19.67 -0.70 4.78
N PHE A 344 20.84 -0.45 5.39
CA PHE A 344 20.99 0.44 6.53
C PHE A 344 22.38 1.11 6.53
N TYR A 345 22.40 2.44 6.51
CA TYR A 345 23.56 3.26 6.85
C TYR A 345 23.21 4.06 8.10
N PRO A 346 23.77 3.74 9.28
CA PRO A 346 23.55 4.56 10.46
C PRO A 346 24.30 5.89 10.30
N ASN A 347 23.56 6.98 10.10
CA ASN A 347 24.05 8.31 10.49
C ASN A 347 23.93 8.40 12.02
N SER A 348 24.84 7.76 12.74
CA SER A 348 24.86 7.75 14.21
C SER A 348 26.28 7.58 14.73
N ASP A 349 26.69 8.55 15.55
CA ASP A 349 27.89 8.51 16.37
C ASP A 349 27.90 7.22 17.25
N PRO A 350 29.01 6.47 17.32
CA PRO A 350 29.09 5.21 18.06
C PRO A 350 28.96 5.34 19.58
N SER A 351 28.94 6.56 20.14
CA SER A 351 28.86 6.81 21.59
C SER A 351 27.50 6.58 22.25
N HIS A 352 26.42 6.41 21.47
CA HIS A 352 25.10 6.12 22.04
C HIS A 352 24.84 4.62 22.23
N LEU A 353 24.61 4.20 23.48
CA LEU A 353 24.12 2.87 23.83
C LEU A 353 22.88 2.50 23.01
N VAL A 354 23.04 1.56 22.07
CA VAL A 354 22.02 1.15 21.10
C VAL A 354 21.00 0.19 21.74
N LEU A 355 20.29 0.67 22.77
CA LEU A 355 19.00 0.08 23.16
C LEU A 355 17.98 0.48 22.08
N ILE A 356 17.77 -0.39 21.08
CA ILE A 356 16.89 -0.12 19.93
C ILE A 356 15.42 -0.08 20.38
N GLN A 357 14.99 1.07 20.89
CA GLN A 357 13.59 1.37 21.19
C GLN A 357 12.80 1.81 19.95
N ARG A 358 13.44 1.81 18.76
CA ARG A 358 12.83 2.19 17.49
C ARG A 358 13.23 1.26 16.35
N ILE A 359 12.24 0.53 15.86
CA ILE A 359 12.30 -0.17 14.58
C ILE A 359 11.10 0.30 13.76
N LEU A 360 11.34 1.08 12.70
CA LEU A 360 10.30 1.48 11.75
C LEU A 360 10.10 0.35 10.74
N VAL A 361 9.26 -0.63 11.09
CA VAL A 361 8.98 -1.76 10.21
C VAL A 361 8.10 -1.30 9.04
N PHE A 362 8.61 -1.39 7.81
CA PHE A 362 7.75 -1.60 6.66
C PHE A 362 7.17 -3.00 6.76
N ASN A 363 5.98 -3.11 7.34
CA ASN A 363 5.08 -4.18 6.97
C ASN A 363 4.24 -3.67 5.79
N ASN A 364 3.48 -4.57 5.19
CA ASN A 364 2.66 -4.26 4.02
C ASN A 364 1.68 -3.10 4.33
N TRP A 365 1.13 -3.04 5.54
CA TRP A 365 0.07 -2.12 5.96
C TRP A 365 0.49 -0.65 6.13
N GLY A 366 1.72 -0.30 5.73
CA GLY A 366 2.28 1.05 5.81
C GLY A 366 3.18 1.25 7.04
N LEU A 367 3.25 2.47 7.56
CA LEU A 367 4.14 2.79 8.68
C LEU A 367 3.51 2.38 10.02
N HIS A 368 3.75 1.14 10.46
CA HIS A 368 3.44 0.75 11.83
C HIS A 368 4.49 1.30 12.80
N SER A 369 4.11 2.33 13.58
CA SER A 369 4.86 2.67 14.78
C SER A 369 4.47 1.73 15.93
N VAL A 370 5.40 0.87 16.34
CA VAL A 370 5.40 0.39 17.73
C VAL A 370 5.64 1.62 18.62
N ALA A 371 4.99 1.68 19.79
CA ALA A 371 4.78 2.92 20.53
C ALA A 371 6.08 3.71 20.84
N ARG A 372 5.92 5.04 21.02
CA ARG A 372 6.91 6.10 21.36
C ARG A 372 8.07 5.55 22.23
N TYR A 373 9.35 5.92 22.03
CA TYR A 373 9.95 7.26 22.23
C TYR A 373 11.20 7.54 21.30
N GLY A 374 11.69 8.80 21.19
CA GLY A 374 13.02 9.19 20.61
C GLY A 374 13.25 9.20 19.08
N THR A 375 13.18 10.33 18.38
CA THR A 375 13.09 10.45 16.89
C THR A 375 14.16 9.78 16.02
N ILE A 376 13.72 8.86 15.15
CA ILE A 376 14.36 8.46 13.87
C ILE A 376 13.34 8.72 12.76
N THR A 377 13.75 9.28 11.62
CA THR A 377 12.87 9.89 10.59
C THR A 377 13.07 9.35 9.17
N SER A 378 13.96 8.39 8.95
CA SER A 378 14.20 7.75 7.64
C SER A 378 13.38 6.46 7.45
N ARG A 379 13.06 6.17 6.19
CA ARG A 379 12.19 5.07 5.74
C ARG A 379 13.04 3.82 5.48
N ASP A 380 13.47 3.16 6.54
CA ASP A 380 14.57 2.19 6.46
C ASP A 380 14.08 0.74 6.38
N ILE A 381 14.90 -0.11 5.75
CA ILE A 381 14.52 -1.45 5.28
C ILE A 381 15.36 -2.49 6.01
N PHE A 382 14.76 -3.65 6.28
CA PHE A 382 15.35 -4.65 7.16
C PHE A 382 16.27 -5.62 6.43
N PRO A 383 17.46 -5.94 6.98
CA PRO A 383 18.22 -7.11 6.57
C PRO A 383 17.30 -8.33 6.48
N THR A 384 17.43 -9.10 5.40
CA THR A 384 16.58 -10.24 5.06
C THR A 384 16.41 -11.21 6.24
N LEU A 385 17.49 -11.49 6.99
CA LEU A 385 17.45 -12.32 8.19
C LEU A 385 16.54 -11.76 9.30
N CYS A 386 16.56 -10.43 9.53
CA CYS A 386 15.68 -9.77 10.49
C CYS A 386 14.20 -9.85 10.06
N GLN A 387 13.90 -9.83 8.76
CA GLN A 387 12.54 -10.07 8.26
C GLN A 387 12.10 -11.51 8.55
N GLY A 388 12.97 -12.49 8.29
CA GLY A 388 12.74 -13.91 8.59
C GLY A 388 12.39 -14.17 10.06
N VAL A 389 13.12 -13.53 10.97
CA VAL A 389 12.82 -13.56 12.41
C VAL A 389 11.43 -12.96 12.70
N LYS A 390 11.11 -11.80 12.12
CA LYS A 390 9.83 -11.11 12.37
C LYS A 390 8.61 -11.92 11.91
N VAL A 391 8.71 -12.64 10.79
CA VAL A 391 7.65 -13.57 10.30
C VAL A 391 7.73 -14.96 10.93
N ALA A 392 8.67 -15.20 11.85
CA ALA A 392 8.92 -16.48 12.51
C ALA A 392 9.20 -17.67 11.56
N ASN A 393 9.93 -17.41 10.47
CA ASN A 393 10.45 -18.45 9.59
C ASN A 393 11.77 -19.01 10.16
N ILE A 394 11.66 -19.91 11.14
CA ILE A 394 12.79 -20.50 11.88
C ILE A 394 13.78 -21.23 10.95
N GLU A 395 13.28 -21.90 9.90
CA GLU A 395 14.11 -22.66 8.95
C GLU A 395 15.08 -21.74 8.20
N PHE A 396 14.56 -20.64 7.64
CA PHE A 396 15.37 -19.61 7.01
C PHE A 396 16.31 -18.91 8.00
N VAL A 397 15.86 -18.68 9.24
CA VAL A 397 16.66 -18.01 10.27
C VAL A 397 17.89 -18.83 10.67
N ARG A 398 17.71 -20.13 10.97
CA ARG A 398 18.81 -21.06 11.28
C ARG A 398 19.80 -21.15 10.12
N TRP A 399 19.29 -21.44 8.92
CA TRP A 399 20.12 -21.51 7.73
C TRP A 399 20.88 -20.20 7.48
N GLY A 400 20.23 -19.05 7.70
CA GLY A 400 20.82 -17.73 7.53
C GLY A 400 21.96 -17.44 8.51
N PHE A 401 21.85 -17.88 9.76
CA PHE A 401 22.94 -17.78 10.73
C PHE A 401 24.16 -18.62 10.35
N GLU A 402 23.94 -19.83 9.82
CA GLU A 402 25.02 -20.75 9.44
C GLU A 402 25.70 -20.37 8.11
N ASN A 403 24.93 -19.84 7.14
CA ASN A 403 25.37 -19.70 5.75
C ASN A 403 25.59 -18.25 5.27
N VAL A 404 25.14 -17.24 6.04
CA VAL A 404 25.26 -15.81 5.63
C VAL A 404 26.16 -15.05 6.60
N SER A 405 27.47 -15.13 6.37
CA SER A 405 28.51 -14.48 7.20
C SER A 405 28.31 -12.96 7.37
N THR A 406 27.76 -12.28 6.37
CA THR A 406 27.46 -10.84 6.39
C THR A 406 26.18 -10.48 7.15
N ALA A 407 25.41 -11.45 7.68
CA ALA A 407 24.18 -11.15 8.40
C ALA A 407 24.43 -10.57 9.80
N MET A 408 25.59 -10.86 10.41
CA MET A 408 25.96 -10.47 11.78
C MET A 408 27.40 -9.93 11.90
N ASP A 409 28.03 -9.59 10.79
CA ASP A 409 29.39 -9.01 10.75
C ASP A 409 29.52 -7.73 11.62
N LYS A 410 28.48 -6.89 11.65
CA LYS A 410 28.48 -5.56 12.31
C LYS A 410 27.70 -5.56 13.63
N PRO A 411 28.17 -4.85 14.68
CA PRO A 411 27.49 -4.75 15.97
C PRO A 411 26.03 -4.29 15.90
N TRP A 412 25.69 -3.35 15.00
CA TRP A 412 24.30 -2.89 14.85
C TRP A 412 23.38 -3.97 14.22
N LYS A 413 23.88 -4.82 13.31
CA LYS A 413 23.10 -5.93 12.73
C LYS A 413 22.76 -6.96 13.81
N ARG A 414 23.75 -7.29 14.64
CA ARG A 414 23.59 -8.13 15.83
C ARG A 414 22.45 -7.59 16.70
N VAL A 415 22.55 -6.35 17.19
CA VAL A 415 21.53 -5.76 18.07
C VAL A 415 20.15 -5.69 17.40
N LEU A 416 20.07 -5.44 16.08
CA LEU A 416 18.81 -5.45 15.35
C LEU A 416 18.13 -6.84 15.34
N ILE A 417 18.89 -7.88 15.02
CA ILE A 417 18.40 -9.27 14.99
C ILE A 417 18.00 -9.72 16.40
N ALA A 418 18.77 -9.36 17.43
CA ALA A 418 18.45 -9.67 18.83
C ALA A 418 17.10 -9.11 19.27
N ASN A 419 16.82 -7.84 18.96
CA ASN A 419 15.54 -7.21 19.25
C ASN A 419 14.39 -7.82 18.43
N ALA A 420 14.66 -8.28 17.21
CA ALA A 420 13.67 -9.02 16.42
C ALA A 420 13.36 -10.40 17.04
N LEU A 421 14.37 -11.13 17.53
CA LEU A 421 14.21 -12.44 18.16
C LEU A 421 13.44 -12.33 19.48
N LEU A 422 13.76 -11.34 20.32
CA LEU A 422 13.04 -11.08 21.56
C LEU A 422 11.57 -10.74 21.31
N ASP A 423 11.27 -9.88 20.32
CA ASP A 423 9.89 -9.60 19.89
C ASP A 423 9.18 -10.86 19.38
N ALA A 424 9.83 -11.69 18.56
CA ALA A 424 9.24 -12.92 18.05
C ALA A 424 8.97 -13.94 19.16
N HIS A 425 9.87 -14.07 20.15
CA HIS A 425 9.67 -14.87 21.35
C HIS A 425 8.44 -14.39 22.14
N LEU A 426 8.37 -13.10 22.46
CA LEU A 426 7.26 -12.52 23.23
C LEU A 426 5.92 -12.54 22.50
N ARG A 427 5.91 -12.42 21.17
CA ARG A 427 4.70 -12.26 20.35
C ARG A 427 4.11 -13.57 19.83
N VAL A 428 4.95 -14.55 19.50
CA VAL A 428 4.51 -15.84 18.92
C VAL A 428 5.15 -17.08 19.57
N GLY A 429 5.87 -16.92 20.68
CA GLY A 429 6.45 -18.07 21.40
C GLY A 429 7.60 -18.75 20.68
N MET A 430 8.35 -18.02 19.83
CA MET A 430 9.54 -18.55 19.15
C MET A 430 10.49 -19.20 20.18
N PRO A 431 11.04 -20.41 19.93
CA PRO A 431 11.79 -21.15 20.95
C PRO A 431 12.96 -20.38 21.53
N ILE A 432 13.10 -20.41 22.85
CA ILE A 432 14.18 -19.68 23.54
C ILE A 432 15.56 -20.31 23.27
N GLU A 433 15.63 -21.55 22.76
CA GLU A 433 16.87 -22.14 22.29
C GLU A 433 17.47 -21.37 21.08
N GLU A 434 16.66 -20.70 20.26
CA GLU A 434 17.16 -19.81 19.20
C GLU A 434 17.90 -18.58 19.79
N LEU A 435 17.60 -18.20 21.05
CA LEU A 435 18.38 -17.20 21.78
C LEU A 435 19.69 -17.75 22.33
N LYS A 436 19.98 -19.07 22.31
CA LYS A 436 21.32 -19.55 22.70
C LYS A 436 22.41 -18.99 21.81
N TYR A 437 22.15 -18.82 20.50
CA TYR A 437 23.05 -18.12 19.57
C TYR A 437 23.32 -16.65 19.95
N PHE A 438 22.52 -16.04 20.82
CA PHE A 438 22.75 -14.71 21.37
C PHE A 438 23.71 -14.71 22.59
N PHE A 439 23.78 -15.83 23.31
CA PHE A 439 24.59 -15.99 24.54
C PHE A 439 25.82 -16.91 24.37
N GLU A 440 25.85 -17.72 23.31
CA GLU A 440 26.96 -18.61 22.94
C GLU A 440 27.57 -18.11 21.60
N GLY A 441 28.79 -17.58 21.64
CA GLY A 441 29.54 -17.17 20.45
C GLY A 441 29.27 -15.75 19.94
N LEU A 442 29.09 -15.60 18.62
CA LEU A 442 29.19 -14.40 17.75
C LEU A 442 28.71 -13.02 18.25
N PHE A 443 27.91 -12.94 19.30
CA PHE A 443 27.48 -11.69 19.94
C PHE A 443 28.43 -11.22 21.05
N VAL A 444 29.20 -12.13 21.64
CA VAL A 444 30.31 -11.85 22.56
C VAL A 444 31.48 -11.30 21.75
N SER A 445 31.48 -10.00 21.51
CA SER A 445 32.66 -9.32 20.98
C SER A 445 33.72 -9.20 22.09
N ASN A 446 34.91 -9.72 21.84
CA ASN A 446 36.08 -9.48 22.70
C ASN A 446 36.72 -8.10 22.44
N ASP A 447 36.24 -7.33 21.46
CA ASP A 447 36.66 -5.95 21.26
C ASP A 447 36.19 -5.10 22.44
N SER A 448 37.14 -4.68 23.27
CA SER A 448 36.91 -3.87 24.45
C SER A 448 36.15 -2.58 24.10
N ALA A 449 34.90 -2.49 24.53
CA ALA A 449 34.18 -1.22 24.50
C ALA A 449 34.93 -0.20 25.37
N PHE A 450 35.27 0.94 24.76
CA PHE A 450 35.85 2.11 25.45
C PHE A 450 34.82 2.68 26.45
N PHE A 451 34.74 2.08 27.64
CA PHE A 451 34.01 2.59 28.79
C PHE A 451 35.00 3.09 29.85
N GLU A 452 35.77 4.13 29.51
CA GLU A 452 36.38 4.96 30.55
C GLU A 452 35.27 5.76 31.24
N ALA A 453 34.84 5.28 32.40
CA ALA A 453 33.90 5.98 33.25
C ALA A 453 34.53 7.28 33.77
N HIS A 454 34.21 8.41 33.15
CA HIS A 454 34.55 9.71 33.71
C HIS A 454 33.88 9.90 35.09
N PRO A 455 34.64 10.27 36.14
CA PRO A 455 34.09 10.40 37.48
C PRO A 455 33.12 11.58 37.57
N LYS A 456 32.12 11.43 38.46
CA LYS A 456 30.96 12.33 38.66
C LYS A 456 31.34 13.83 38.69
N PRO A 457 30.52 14.72 38.11
CA PRO A 457 30.70 16.16 38.28
C PRO A 457 30.49 16.54 39.76
N LYS A 458 31.43 17.30 40.32
CA LYS A 458 31.26 17.92 41.65
C LYS A 458 30.31 19.11 41.54
N PHE A 459 29.37 19.19 42.48
CA PHE A 459 28.58 20.40 42.72
C PHE A 459 29.44 21.54 43.27
N PHE A 460 28.98 22.78 43.08
CA PHE A 460 29.62 24.01 43.53
C PHE A 460 29.91 24.04 45.05
N SER A 461 31.07 24.60 45.42
CA SER A 461 31.26 25.35 46.66
C SER A 461 32.32 26.44 46.43
N GLU A 462 32.13 27.60 47.05
CA GLU A 462 32.87 28.83 46.80
C GLU A 462 34.28 28.84 47.45
N HIS A 463 35.25 29.55 46.86
CA HIS A 463 35.98 30.65 47.50
C HIS A 463 37.06 31.28 46.57
N LEU A 464 37.14 32.61 46.62
CA LEU A 464 38.14 33.54 46.08
C LEU A 464 39.03 34.03 47.25
N PRO A 465 40.17 34.76 47.07
CA PRO A 465 41.02 34.98 45.88
C PRO A 465 42.58 35.02 46.14
N GLU A 466 43.35 35.46 45.13
CA GLU A 466 44.63 36.23 45.18
C GLU A 466 45.98 35.54 45.56
N PRO A 467 47.17 36.13 45.22
CA PRO A 467 47.56 36.85 43.98
C PRO A 467 49.03 36.56 43.51
N THR A 468 49.54 37.31 42.50
CA THR A 468 50.97 37.49 42.06
C THR A 468 51.65 36.28 41.39
N THR A 469 52.57 36.34 40.39
CA THR A 469 53.19 37.34 39.47
C THR A 469 53.99 36.54 38.40
N SER A 470 54.45 37.00 37.22
CA SER A 470 54.37 38.25 36.43
C SER A 470 54.87 37.98 34.97
N ASP A 471 54.67 38.94 34.05
CA ASP A 471 55.48 39.29 32.84
C ASP A 471 55.74 38.23 31.71
N GLU A 472 55.79 38.55 30.41
CA GLU A 472 55.28 39.69 29.60
C GLU A 472 55.32 39.32 28.07
N SER A 473 54.84 40.22 27.19
CA SER A 473 54.82 40.17 25.69
C SER A 473 53.82 39.17 25.04
N ALA A 474 52.69 39.57 24.42
CA ALA A 474 52.44 40.43 23.23
C ALA A 474 52.74 39.72 21.88
N THR A 475 51.88 39.70 20.85
CA THR A 475 50.88 40.71 20.37
C THR A 475 49.59 40.14 19.73
N ASP A 476 48.57 41.00 19.61
CA ASP A 476 47.43 41.06 18.67
C ASP A 476 46.41 39.89 18.49
N GLY A 477 45.15 40.20 18.84
CA GLY A 477 43.94 39.72 18.14
C GLY A 477 43.24 40.91 17.45
N PRO A 478 41.90 40.95 17.30
CA PRO A 478 40.93 39.87 17.37
C PRO A 478 39.97 39.86 16.15
N ARG A 479 39.11 38.83 16.03
CA ARG A 479 37.70 38.98 15.57
C ARG A 479 36.88 37.70 15.80
N ILE A 480 36.16 37.67 16.91
CA ILE A 480 35.01 36.79 17.10
C ILE A 480 33.77 37.60 16.66
N VAL A 481 32.89 37.00 15.86
CA VAL A 481 31.51 37.47 15.71
C VAL A 481 30.60 36.30 16.03
N SER A 482 29.90 36.41 17.16
CA SER A 482 28.81 35.52 17.53
C SER A 482 27.54 35.91 16.76
N SER A 483 26.77 34.91 16.34
CA SER A 483 25.36 35.08 15.99
C SER A 483 24.52 34.12 16.82
N THR A 484 24.10 34.60 17.99
CA THR A 484 23.06 33.98 18.80
C THR A 484 21.74 33.96 18.05
N TYR A 485 21.07 32.80 18.02
CA TYR A 485 19.67 32.74 17.60
C TYR A 485 18.80 33.36 18.69
N ALA A 486 18.16 34.49 18.37
CA ALA A 486 17.13 35.10 19.20
C ALA A 486 15.75 34.78 18.64
N THR A 487 14.86 34.34 19.52
CA THR A 487 13.42 34.16 19.28
C THR A 487 12.70 35.50 19.23
N ALA A 488 11.76 35.68 18.31
CA ALA A 488 10.66 36.64 18.45
C ALA A 488 9.46 36.17 17.63
N ASP A 489 8.30 36.07 18.31
CA ASP A 489 6.99 35.98 17.69
C ASP A 489 6.50 37.36 17.21
N ASP A 490 5.32 37.35 16.58
CA ASP A 490 4.32 38.42 16.48
C ASP A 490 4.38 39.52 15.39
N LEU A 491 3.38 39.37 14.50
CA LEU A 491 2.33 40.34 14.13
C LEU A 491 2.56 41.47 13.09
N THR A 492 1.69 41.40 12.07
CA THR A 492 1.00 42.50 11.34
C THR A 492 1.82 43.55 10.60
N VAL A 493 1.63 43.64 9.28
CA VAL A 493 0.53 44.43 8.65
C VAL A 493 -0.11 43.61 7.53
#